data_AF-A0A966N4T6-F1
#
_entry.id   AF-A0A966N4T6-F1
#
_cell.length_a   1.000
_cell.length_b   1.000
_cell.length_c   1.000
_cell.angle_alpha   90.00
_cell.angle_beta   90.00
_cell.angle_gamma   90.00
#
_symmetry.space_group_name_H-M   'P 1'
#
loop_
_entity.id
_entity.type
_entity.pdbx_description
1 polymer ?
#
loop_
_entity_poly.entity_id
_entity_poly.type
_entity_poly.pdbx_seq_one_letter_code
_entity_poly.pdbx_strand_id
1 'polypeptide(L)'
;MSLPLITLIHNRFPNSSIDVLCTPWVGPIYRACPQMTSIIEHDFQHGALQWGLRRSIAQELKRQDYEMAFVLPNSFKSALIPWLAKIPKRIGYQGEFRFGLINLSLPNPSRHVRTPMIEHYAKLVEGLNPKAGLKNLPQPRLTIDP
;
A
#
# COMPACT_ATOMS: atom_id res chain seq x y z
N MET A 1 -7.71 4.18 -7.27
CA MET A 1 -7.74 5.19 -6.18
C MET A 1 -6.43 5.27 -5.39
N SER A 2 -5.53 4.29 -5.49
CA SER A 2 -4.20 4.28 -4.85
C SER A 2 -3.14 5.11 -5.59
N LEU A 3 -3.34 5.43 -6.88
CA LEU A 3 -2.33 6.13 -7.68
C LEU A 3 -1.91 7.50 -7.12
N PRO A 4 -2.80 8.38 -6.60
CA PRO A 4 -2.36 9.62 -5.95
C PRO A 4 -1.48 9.38 -4.72
N LEU A 5 -1.74 8.31 -3.96
CA LEU A 5 -0.89 7.92 -2.83
C LEU A 5 0.52 7.58 -3.31
N ILE A 6 0.64 6.85 -4.42
CA ILE A 6 1.94 6.52 -5.01
C ILE A 6 2.69 7.81 -5.37
N THR A 7 2.03 8.77 -6.03
CA THR A 7 2.65 10.05 -6.37
C THR A 7 3.08 10.83 -5.12
N LEU A 8 2.29 10.79 -4.04
CA LEU A 8 2.65 11.39 -2.75
C LEU A 8 3.88 10.73 -2.11
N ILE A 9 3.97 9.39 -2.16
CA ILE A 9 5.12 8.64 -1.66
C ILE A 9 6.36 9.00 -2.49
N HIS A 10 6.26 8.99 -3.82
CA HIS A 10 7.35 9.37 -4.71
C HIS A 10 7.84 10.79 -4.47
N ASN A 11 6.94 11.77 -4.37
CA ASN A 11 7.33 13.16 -4.09
C ASN A 11 8.06 13.32 -2.75
N ARG A 12 7.73 12.48 -1.77
CA ARG A 12 8.33 12.51 -0.44
C ARG A 12 9.64 11.73 -0.37
N PHE A 13 9.77 10.69 -1.18
CA PHE A 13 10.92 9.80 -1.25
C PHE A 13 11.33 9.62 -2.72
N PRO A 14 11.87 10.66 -3.38
CA PRO A 14 12.06 10.68 -4.84
C PRO A 14 13.06 9.63 -5.34
N ASN A 15 13.98 9.18 -4.47
CA ASN A 15 15.00 8.20 -4.78
C ASN A 15 14.64 6.77 -4.34
N SER A 16 13.42 6.55 -3.84
CA SER A 16 12.98 5.23 -3.38
C SER A 16 12.32 4.45 -4.50
N SER A 17 12.63 3.15 -4.57
CA SER A 17 11.87 2.19 -5.37
C SER A 17 10.48 1.99 -4.77
N ILE A 18 9.46 1.99 -5.63
CA ILE A 18 8.07 1.79 -5.21
C ILE A 18 7.52 0.60 -5.96
N ASP A 19 7.24 -0.47 -5.22
CA ASP A 19 6.70 -1.70 -5.76
C ASP A 19 5.27 -1.91 -5.28
N VAL A 20 4.48 -2.60 -6.09
CA VAL A 20 3.09 -2.91 -5.75
C VAL A 20 2.82 -4.41 -5.81
N LEU A 21 2.27 -4.94 -4.72
CA LEU A 21 1.70 -6.27 -4.68
C LEU A 21 0.21 -6.18 -5.01
N CYS A 22 -0.21 -6.79 -6.12
CA CYS A 22 -1.59 -6.72 -6.57
C CYS A 22 -2.08 -7.99 -7.27
N THR A 23 -3.39 -8.04 -7.56
CA THR A 23 -3.97 -9.08 -8.41
C THR A 23 -3.69 -8.80 -9.88
N PRO A 24 -3.57 -9.82 -10.75
CA PRO A 24 -3.23 -9.63 -12.16
C PRO A 24 -4.15 -8.66 -12.91
N TRP A 25 -5.46 -8.66 -12.60
CA TRP A 25 -6.44 -7.82 -13.30
C TRP A 25 -6.26 -6.30 -13.06
N VAL A 26 -5.61 -5.88 -11.96
CA VAL A 26 -5.28 -4.46 -11.73
C VAL A 26 -3.85 -4.11 -12.16
N GLY A 27 -3.02 -5.11 -12.42
CA GLY A 27 -1.62 -4.91 -12.78
C GLY A 27 -1.39 -3.97 -13.97
N PRO A 28 -2.18 -4.05 -15.07
CA PRO A 28 -2.07 -3.10 -16.18
C PRO A 28 -2.19 -1.63 -15.78
N ILE A 29 -2.99 -1.31 -14.74
CA ILE A 29 -3.13 0.07 -14.25
C ILE A 29 -1.84 0.56 -13.60
N TYR A 30 -1.16 -0.32 -12.87
CA TYR A 30 0.12 0.01 -12.22
C TYR A 30 1.27 0.04 -13.23
N ARG A 31 1.22 -0.76 -14.31
CA ARG A 31 2.20 -0.68 -15.42
C ARG A 31 2.19 0.68 -16.09
N ALA A 32 1.01 1.29 -16.19
CA ALA A 32 0.87 2.64 -16.74
C ALA A 32 1.25 3.76 -15.75
N CYS A 33 1.70 3.44 -14.53
CA CYS A 33 2.08 4.43 -13.52
C CYS A 33 3.60 4.66 -13.55
N PRO A 34 4.11 5.84 -13.97
CA PRO A 34 5.55 6.07 -14.15
C PRO A 34 6.36 6.03 -12.85
N GLN A 35 5.71 6.15 -11.70
CA GLN A 35 6.36 6.07 -10.38
C GLN A 35 6.56 4.64 -9.89
N MET A 36 6.02 3.61 -10.57
CA MET A 36 6.26 2.21 -10.19
C MET A 36 7.65 1.75 -10.64
N THR A 37 8.33 1.03 -9.76
CA THR A 37 9.57 0.32 -10.09
C THR A 37 9.28 -1.11 -10.50
N SER A 38 8.49 -1.85 -9.71
CA SER A 38 8.09 -3.21 -10.05
C SER A 38 6.64 -3.52 -9.67
N ILE A 39 6.07 -4.54 -10.31
CA ILE A 39 4.70 -5.00 -10.09
C ILE A 39 4.76 -6.50 -9.82
N ILE A 40 4.31 -6.86 -8.63
CA ILE A 40 4.33 -8.23 -8.12
C ILE A 40 2.89 -8.74 -8.17
N GLU A 41 2.59 -9.58 -9.16
CA GLU A 41 1.23 -10.06 -9.43
C GLU A 41 1.02 -11.45 -8.82
N HIS A 42 0.02 -11.59 -7.94
CA HIS A 42 -0.41 -12.89 -7.44
C HIS A 42 -1.94 -12.98 -7.39
N ASP A 43 -2.45 -14.17 -7.71
CA ASP A 43 -3.88 -14.42 -7.67
C ASP A 43 -4.37 -14.71 -6.24
N PHE A 44 -4.97 -13.70 -5.64
CA PHE A 44 -5.60 -13.79 -4.33
C PHE A 44 -7.08 -14.13 -4.49
N GLN A 45 -7.44 -15.36 -4.11
CA GLN A 45 -8.84 -15.78 -4.09
C GLN A 45 -9.61 -15.03 -3.00
N HIS A 46 -10.79 -14.54 -3.37
CA HIS A 46 -11.67 -13.86 -2.43
C HIS A 46 -12.06 -14.79 -1.27
N GLY A 47 -12.17 -14.26 -0.05
CA GLY A 47 -12.45 -15.06 1.15
C GLY A 47 -11.29 -15.96 1.64
N ALA A 48 -10.52 -16.58 0.75
CA ALA A 48 -9.46 -17.52 1.12
C ALA A 48 -8.25 -16.86 1.82
N LEU A 49 -7.65 -17.58 2.78
CA LEU A 49 -6.41 -17.17 3.45
C LEU A 49 -5.16 -17.49 2.64
N GLN A 50 -5.16 -18.54 1.81
CA GLN A 50 -4.01 -18.96 0.98
C GLN A 50 -2.66 -18.84 1.71
N TRP A 51 -2.52 -19.48 2.88
CA TRP A 51 -1.37 -19.31 3.78
C TRP A 51 -0.02 -19.60 3.11
N GLY A 52 0.07 -20.71 2.36
CA GLY A 52 1.28 -21.09 1.63
C GLY A 52 1.75 -20.01 0.66
N LEU A 53 0.82 -19.46 -0.13
CA LEU A 53 1.08 -18.36 -1.05
C LEU A 53 1.53 -17.10 -0.31
N ARG A 54 0.86 -16.71 0.78
CA ARG A 54 1.27 -15.52 1.55
C ARG A 54 2.67 -15.69 2.14
N ARG A 55 3.02 -16.89 2.59
CA ARG A 55 4.35 -17.18 3.13
C ARG A 55 5.43 -17.17 2.05
N SER A 56 5.17 -17.73 0.87
CA SER A 56 6.14 -17.69 -0.24
C SER A 56 6.39 -16.26 -0.72
N ILE A 57 5.34 -15.47 -0.87
CA ILE A 57 5.44 -14.03 -1.21
C ILE A 57 6.25 -13.30 -0.14
N ALA A 58 5.92 -13.51 1.15
CA ALA A 58 6.65 -12.85 2.22
C ALA A 58 8.14 -13.20 2.25
N GLN A 59 8.52 -14.44 1.92
CA GLN A 59 9.92 -14.84 1.79
C GLN A 59 10.63 -14.14 0.63
N GLU A 60 9.93 -13.91 -0.48
CA GLU A 60 10.44 -13.14 -1.61
C GLU A 60 10.64 -11.68 -1.24
N LEU A 61 9.62 -11.03 -0.68
CA LEU A 61 9.71 -9.62 -0.28
C LEU A 61 10.76 -9.38 0.81
N LYS A 62 10.98 -10.36 1.69
CA LYS A 62 12.03 -10.27 2.72
C LYS A 62 13.44 -10.14 2.11
N ARG A 63 13.68 -10.66 0.90
CA ARG A 63 14.98 -10.54 0.21
C ARG A 63 15.20 -9.18 -0.46
N GLN A 64 14.15 -8.36 -0.54
CA GLN A 64 14.17 -7.05 -1.18
C GLN A 64 14.39 -5.91 -0.16
N ASP A 65 14.53 -6.24 1.14
CA ASP A 65 14.85 -5.29 2.22
C ASP A 65 13.97 -4.02 2.27
N TYR A 66 12.66 -4.18 2.01
CA TYR A 66 11.71 -3.07 2.11
C TYR A 66 11.72 -2.40 3.49
N GLU A 67 11.87 -1.09 3.52
CA GLU A 67 11.80 -0.30 4.75
C GLU A 67 10.36 -0.02 5.21
N MET A 68 9.44 0.11 4.24
CA MET A 68 8.06 0.55 4.46
C MET A 68 7.09 -0.28 3.62
N ALA A 69 5.95 -0.64 4.22
CA ALA A 69 4.83 -1.25 3.53
C ALA A 69 3.53 -0.50 3.83
N PHE A 70 2.85 -0.03 2.79
CA PHE A 70 1.52 0.56 2.88
C PHE A 70 0.44 -0.48 2.60
N VAL A 71 -0.33 -0.84 3.63
CA VAL A 71 -1.40 -1.86 3.55
C VAL A 71 -2.75 -1.16 3.43
N LEU A 72 -3.21 -1.04 2.19
CA LEU A 72 -4.45 -0.32 1.87
C LEU A 72 -5.73 -1.12 2.16
N PRO A 73 -5.80 -2.45 1.91
CA PRO A 73 -6.99 -3.22 2.27
C PRO A 73 -7.12 -3.36 3.79
N ASN A 74 -8.36 -3.35 4.29
CA ASN A 74 -8.64 -3.36 5.73
C ASN A 74 -8.68 -4.74 6.40
N SER A 75 -8.70 -5.81 5.60
CA SER A 75 -8.78 -7.19 6.08
C SER A 75 -7.56 -7.60 6.91
N PHE A 76 -7.72 -8.52 7.85
CA PHE A 76 -6.57 -9.09 8.60
C PHE A 76 -5.50 -9.68 7.66
N LYS A 77 -5.94 -10.46 6.66
CA LYS A 77 -5.07 -11.24 5.78
C LYS A 77 -4.19 -10.42 4.82
N SER A 78 -4.50 -9.14 4.61
CA SER A 78 -3.64 -8.25 3.80
C SER A 78 -2.40 -7.79 4.57
N ALA A 79 -2.47 -7.75 5.91
CA ALA A 79 -1.35 -7.32 6.76
C ALA A 79 -0.37 -8.45 7.09
N LEU A 80 -0.73 -9.71 6.80
CA LEU A 80 0.13 -10.88 7.07
C LEU A 80 1.41 -10.86 6.24
N ILE A 81 1.35 -10.52 4.95
CA ILE A 81 2.51 -10.59 4.06
C ILE A 81 3.61 -9.61 4.54
N PRO A 82 3.34 -8.31 4.77
CA PRO A 82 4.37 -7.39 5.27
C PRO A 82 4.93 -7.78 6.64
N TRP A 83 4.08 -8.33 7.52
CA TRP A 83 4.51 -8.79 8.83
C TRP A 83 5.44 -10.01 8.75
N LEU A 84 5.08 -11.02 7.94
CA LEU A 84 5.90 -12.20 7.69
C LEU A 84 7.22 -11.84 6.99
N ALA A 85 7.20 -10.85 6.10
CA ALA A 85 8.38 -10.32 5.43
C ALA A 85 9.30 -9.51 6.36
N LYS A 86 8.89 -9.28 7.62
CA LYS A 86 9.62 -8.50 8.63
C LYS A 86 9.89 -7.04 8.22
N ILE A 87 9.03 -6.45 7.41
CA ILE A 87 9.13 -5.04 7.01
C ILE A 87 8.97 -4.16 8.26
N PRO A 88 9.92 -3.27 8.60
CA PRO A 88 9.94 -2.62 9.91
C PRO A 88 8.81 -1.60 10.08
N LYS A 89 8.45 -0.82 9.04
CA LYS A 89 7.34 0.14 9.08
C LYS A 89 6.16 -0.40 8.27
N ARG A 90 5.09 -0.81 8.95
CA ARG A 90 3.87 -1.36 8.34
C ARG A 90 2.74 -0.37 8.62
N ILE A 91 2.37 0.35 7.57
CA ILE A 91 1.52 1.54 7.62
C ILE A 91 0.15 1.20 7.05
N GLY A 92 -0.91 1.61 7.72
CA GLY A 92 -2.26 1.36 7.23
C GLY A 92 -3.33 1.89 8.17
N TYR A 93 -4.58 1.67 7.80
CA TYR A 93 -5.69 1.95 8.69
C TYR A 93 -5.85 0.85 9.74
N GLN A 94 -6.53 1.15 10.84
CA GLN A 94 -7.03 0.12 11.75
C GLN A 94 -8.11 -0.71 11.04
N GLY A 95 -8.20 -2.00 11.30
CA GLY A 95 -9.18 -2.88 10.64
C GLY A 95 -9.45 -4.09 11.50
N GLU A 96 -9.66 -5.23 10.88
CA GLU A 96 -10.03 -6.48 11.56
C GLU A 96 -8.87 -7.00 12.44
N PHE A 97 -8.80 -6.56 13.69
CA PHE A 97 -7.85 -7.04 14.72
C PHE A 97 -6.37 -7.08 14.26
N ARG A 98 -5.94 -6.10 13.47
CA ARG A 98 -4.58 -6.02 12.89
C ARG A 98 -3.49 -5.55 13.87
N PHE A 99 -3.73 -5.69 15.17
CA PHE A 99 -2.80 -5.26 16.22
C PHE A 99 -1.46 -6.02 16.07
N GLY A 100 -0.35 -5.28 16.04
CA GLY A 100 0.99 -5.83 15.80
C GLY A 100 1.34 -6.07 14.33
N LEU A 101 0.37 -6.46 13.49
CA LEU A 101 0.57 -6.62 12.04
C LEU A 101 0.78 -5.28 11.34
N ILE A 102 0.05 -4.25 11.76
CA ILE A 102 0.30 -2.84 11.40
C ILE A 102 0.83 -2.16 12.65
N ASN A 103 1.95 -1.44 12.54
CA ASN A 103 2.57 -0.74 13.68
C ASN A 103 2.55 0.79 13.53
N LEU A 104 2.26 1.30 12.35
CA LEU A 104 1.96 2.72 12.12
C LEU A 104 0.52 2.83 11.61
N SER A 105 -0.44 2.83 12.54
CA SER A 105 -1.86 2.78 12.21
C SER A 105 -2.58 4.11 12.41
N LEU A 106 -3.47 4.46 11.48
CA LEU A 106 -4.47 5.52 11.68
C LEU A 106 -5.86 4.95 12.00
N PRO A 107 -6.71 5.65 12.76
CA PRO A 107 -8.10 5.25 12.95
C PRO A 107 -8.82 5.12 11.61
N ASN A 108 -9.65 4.08 11.47
CA ASN A 108 -10.45 3.85 10.27
C ASN A 108 -11.86 4.41 10.48
N PRO A 109 -12.20 5.57 9.89
CA PRO A 109 -13.51 6.18 10.05
C PRO A 109 -14.60 5.32 9.41
N SER A 110 -15.81 5.40 9.96
CA SER A 110 -16.99 4.76 9.36
C SER A 110 -17.25 5.33 7.97
N ARG A 111 -17.95 4.57 7.12
CA ARG A 111 -18.24 4.96 5.73
C ARG A 111 -18.97 6.31 5.63
N HIS A 112 -19.76 6.69 6.64
CA HIS A 112 -20.53 7.93 6.68
C HIS A 112 -19.67 9.17 6.93
N VAL A 113 -18.53 9.02 7.60
CA VAL A 113 -17.65 10.13 8.00
C VAL A 113 -16.33 10.12 7.22
N ARG A 114 -16.06 9.05 6.48
CA ARG A 114 -14.83 8.89 5.70
C ARG A 114 -14.80 9.90 4.54
N THR A 115 -13.70 10.64 4.47
CA THR A 115 -13.36 11.53 3.35
C THR A 115 -13.24 10.75 2.02
N PRO A 116 -13.22 11.44 0.87
CA PRO A 116 -12.90 10.81 -0.41
C PRO A 116 -11.66 9.91 -0.31
N MET A 117 -11.64 8.78 -1.02
CA MET A 117 -10.58 7.77 -0.86
C MET A 117 -9.16 8.29 -1.13
N ILE A 118 -9.04 9.31 -2.00
CA ILE A 118 -7.77 9.96 -2.29
C ILE A 118 -7.25 10.67 -1.04
N GLU A 119 -8.09 11.52 -0.42
CA GLU A 119 -7.78 12.19 0.85
C GLU A 119 -7.57 11.19 1.99
N HIS A 120 -8.39 10.13 2.03
CA HIS A 120 -8.24 9.05 2.98
C HIS A 120 -6.83 8.46 2.87
N TYR A 121 -6.42 7.95 1.71
CA TYR A 121 -5.08 7.38 1.59
C TYR A 121 -3.95 8.42 1.78
N ALA A 122 -4.14 9.67 1.39
CA ALA A 122 -3.16 10.73 1.61
C ALA A 122 -2.79 10.91 3.09
N LYS A 123 -3.76 10.76 4.00
CA LYS A 123 -3.52 10.83 5.45
C LYS A 123 -2.50 9.79 5.94
N LEU A 124 -2.39 8.62 5.29
CA LEU A 124 -1.37 7.61 5.66
C LEU A 124 0.06 8.14 5.45
N VAL A 125 0.27 9.02 4.46
CA VAL A 125 1.57 9.68 4.23
C VAL A 125 1.76 10.80 5.25
N GLU A 126 0.73 11.59 5.53
CA GLU A 126 0.80 12.63 6.58
C GLU A 126 1.14 12.04 7.95
N GLY A 127 0.59 10.87 8.28
CA GLY A 127 0.91 10.15 9.52
C GLY A 127 2.41 9.87 9.71
N LEU A 128 3.20 9.80 8.63
CA LEU A 128 4.66 9.67 8.70
C LEU A 128 5.36 10.98 9.06
N ASN A 129 4.76 12.15 8.82
CA ASN A 129 5.25 13.46 9.29
C ASN A 129 4.08 14.47 9.29
N PRO A 130 3.40 14.65 10.44
CA PRO A 130 2.24 15.52 10.55
C PRO A 130 2.51 16.99 10.22
N LYS A 131 3.77 17.43 10.26
CA LYS A 131 4.16 18.81 9.97
C LYS A 131 4.19 19.15 8.48
N ALA A 132 4.10 18.13 7.60
CA ALA A 132 4.24 18.32 6.16
C ALA A 132 2.99 18.89 5.48
N GLY A 133 1.81 18.80 6.09
CA GLY A 133 0.52 19.34 5.63
C GLY A 133 0.27 19.24 4.12
N LEU A 134 -0.44 18.22 3.64
CA LEU A 134 -0.71 18.04 2.22
C LEU A 134 -1.70 19.10 1.73
N LYS A 135 -1.17 20.19 1.16
CA LYS A 135 -1.99 21.29 0.62
C LYS A 135 -2.71 20.94 -0.67
N ASN A 136 -2.13 20.08 -1.50
CA ASN A 136 -2.68 19.67 -2.79
C ASN A 136 -2.48 18.17 -3.02
N LEU A 137 -3.55 17.48 -3.43
CA LEU A 137 -3.49 16.07 -3.80
C LEU A 137 -3.12 15.95 -5.28
N PRO A 138 -2.11 15.12 -5.63
CA PRO A 138 -1.70 14.97 -7.01
C PRO A 138 -2.80 14.27 -7.81
N GLN A 139 -2.99 14.73 -9.05
CA GLN A 139 -3.76 13.96 -10.02
C GLN A 139 -2.90 12.81 -10.53
N PRO A 140 -3.44 11.58 -10.59
CA PRO A 140 -2.69 10.45 -11.08
C PRO A 140 -2.45 10.62 -12.59
N ARG A 141 -1.21 10.42 -13.02
CA ARG A 141 -0.87 10.38 -14.45
C ARG A 141 -0.65 8.93 -14.85
N LEU A 142 -1.34 8.52 -15.91
CA LEU A 142 -1.14 7.23 -16.54
C LEU A 142 -0.49 7.46 -17.90
N THR A 143 0.58 6.74 -18.17
CA THR A 143 1.27 6.73 -19.45
C THR A 143 1.11 5.34 -20.03
N ILE A 144 0.58 5.25 -21.24
CA ILE A 144 0.50 4.00 -21.98
C ILE A 144 1.54 4.14 -23.07
N ASP A 145 2.61 3.34 -23.03
CA ASP A 145 3.51 3.25 -24.17
C ASP A 145 2.74 2.60 -25.34
N PRO A 146 2.82 3.18 -26.56
CA PRO A 146 2.06 2.72 -27.72
C PRO A 146 2.45 1.33 -28.21
#